data_AF-A0A4Q7UH04-F1
#
_entry.id   AF-A0A4Q7UH04-F1
#
_cell.length_a   1.000
_cell.length_b   1.000
_cell.length_c   1.000
_cell.angle_alpha   90.00
_cell.angle_beta   90.00
_cell.angle_gamma   90.00
#
_symmetry.space_group_name_H-M   'P 1'
#
loop_
_entity.id
_entity.type
_entity.pdbx_description
1 polymer ?
#
loop_
_entity_poly.entity_id
_entity_poly.type
_entity_poly.pdbx_seq_one_letter_code
_entity_poly.pdbx_strand_id
1 'polypeptide(L)'
;MTADPADDTRTRILRAALDLFAEHGYQRTSLRQIGERLRLTKTAILYHFPAKENLLAALVEPLLADLEALLDSAQAQPTEQARWAVLEGWVDIMLAHRRPLGMLFHDIALVGRGDTYHRLIVIAMRANDLIAGPDAGRRERVRAVQAIAACSDPIVFFTDVPDEVLRADMLDGVRRLLAPLPADAGTPAGGARTTIPAPAGETPPRATARDAAPGGAAPTTPSGVSGGAAMASRRRRPGRPPALRRDQIEAARRMHAAGTHSVNAIAAELGVSRATVYRHLTAS
;
A
#
# COMPACT_ATOMS: atom_id res chain seq x y z
N MET A 1 2.10 4.61 47.03
CA MET A 1 1.26 4.72 45.83
C MET A 1 2.07 4.13 44.68
N THR A 2 2.01 2.81 44.53
CA THR A 2 2.82 2.04 43.59
C THR A 2 2.22 2.19 42.20
N ALA A 3 2.99 2.76 41.27
CA ALA A 3 2.61 2.85 39.87
C ALA A 3 2.43 1.44 39.30
N ASP A 4 1.26 1.17 38.74
CA ASP A 4 0.93 -0.06 38.05
C ASP A 4 1.86 -0.24 36.83
N PRO A 5 2.57 -1.37 36.64
CA PRO A 5 3.58 -1.54 35.59
C PRO A 5 3.04 -1.55 34.14
N ALA A 6 1.76 -1.25 33.91
CA ALA A 6 1.09 -1.40 32.61
C ALA A 6 0.71 -0.08 31.89
N ASP A 7 0.88 1.10 32.50
CA ASP A 7 0.54 2.39 31.85
C ASP A 7 1.77 3.18 31.41
N ASP A 8 2.66 2.53 30.64
CA ASP A 8 3.77 3.23 29.99
C ASP A 8 3.23 4.36 29.09
N THR A 9 3.97 5.48 29.06
CA THR A 9 3.63 6.67 28.27
C THR A 9 3.41 6.32 26.80
N ARG A 10 4.16 5.35 26.28
CA ARG A 10 4.00 4.82 24.92
C ARG A 10 2.59 4.25 24.69
N THR A 11 2.09 3.42 25.61
CA THR A 11 0.75 2.80 25.54
C THR A 11 -0.34 3.85 25.62
N ARG A 12 -0.19 4.85 26.50
CA ARG A 12 -1.11 5.99 26.62
C ARG A 12 -1.19 6.80 25.32
N ILE A 13 -0.05 7.02 24.67
CA ILE A 13 0.02 7.68 23.35
C ILE A 13 -0.73 6.87 22.30
N LEU A 14 -0.51 5.56 22.22
CA LEU A 14 -1.19 4.69 21.25
C LEU A 14 -2.71 4.70 21.46
N ARG A 15 -3.19 4.58 22.72
CA ARG A 15 -4.61 4.63 23.03
C ARG A 15 -5.25 5.96 22.60
N ALA A 16 -4.63 7.08 22.95
CA ALA A 16 -5.14 8.40 22.56
C ALA A 16 -5.08 8.62 21.04
N ALA A 17 -4.06 8.10 20.36
CA ALA A 17 -3.96 8.16 18.91
C ALA A 17 -5.08 7.34 18.25
N LEU A 18 -5.35 6.12 18.72
CA LEU A 18 -6.42 5.27 18.22
C LEU A 18 -7.79 5.94 18.35
N ASP A 19 -8.11 6.49 19.53
CA ASP A 19 -9.36 7.23 19.76
C ASP A 19 -9.52 8.39 18.78
N LEU A 20 -8.49 9.25 18.68
CA LEU A 20 -8.54 10.43 17.82
C LEU A 20 -8.59 10.07 16.33
N PHE A 21 -7.90 9.00 15.91
CA PHE A 21 -7.97 8.49 14.54
C PHE A 21 -9.34 7.91 14.23
N ALA A 22 -9.99 7.21 15.16
CA ALA A 22 -11.35 6.71 14.98
C ALA A 22 -12.39 7.86 14.89
N GLU A 23 -12.25 8.89 15.72
CA GLU A 23 -13.18 10.03 15.77
C GLU A 23 -13.02 10.99 14.58
N HIS A 24 -11.78 11.32 14.24
CA HIS A 24 -11.46 12.39 13.27
C HIS A 24 -10.86 11.85 11.97
N GLY A 25 -10.62 10.55 11.84
CA GLY A 25 -9.81 9.99 10.76
C GLY A 25 -8.32 10.25 10.98
N TYR A 26 -7.48 9.39 10.40
CA TYR A 26 -6.03 9.50 10.49
C TYR A 26 -5.61 10.87 9.97
N GLN A 27 -5.97 11.24 8.74
CA GLN A 27 -5.46 12.44 8.07
C GLN A 27 -5.68 13.75 8.84
N ARG A 28 -6.86 13.92 9.44
CA ARG A 28 -7.24 15.16 10.16
C ARG A 28 -6.66 15.24 11.57
N THR A 29 -6.07 14.16 12.07
CA THR A 29 -5.45 14.11 13.41
C THR A 29 -3.98 14.49 13.35
N SER A 30 -3.54 15.38 14.22
CA SER A 30 -2.14 15.82 14.34
C SER A 30 -1.50 15.33 15.64
N LEU A 31 -0.16 15.20 15.64
CA LEU A 31 0.60 14.89 16.86
C LEU A 31 0.38 15.92 17.97
N ARG A 32 0.02 17.17 17.61
CA ARG A 32 -0.31 18.21 18.59
C ARG A 32 -1.62 17.90 19.32
N GLN A 33 -2.66 17.49 18.60
CA GLN A 33 -3.95 17.12 19.21
C GLN A 33 -3.81 15.93 20.16
N ILE A 34 -2.97 14.94 19.80
CA ILE A 34 -2.65 13.80 20.67
C ILE A 34 -1.95 14.31 21.95
N GLY A 35 -1.01 15.27 21.81
CA GLY A 35 -0.31 15.89 22.94
C GLY A 35 -1.25 16.67 23.86
N GLU A 36 -2.14 17.48 23.30
CA GLU A 36 -3.16 18.23 24.04
C GLU A 36 -4.04 17.29 24.87
N ARG A 37 -4.51 16.17 24.29
CA ARG A 37 -5.32 15.16 24.99
C ARG A 37 -4.60 14.52 26.17
N LEU A 38 -3.29 14.31 26.04
CA LEU A 38 -2.46 13.66 27.07
C LEU A 38 -1.71 14.63 28.00
N ARG A 39 -1.84 15.94 27.78
CA ARG A 39 -1.03 16.99 28.42
C ARG A 39 0.48 16.76 28.22
N LEU A 40 0.85 16.28 27.04
CA LEU A 40 2.23 16.07 26.60
C LEU A 40 2.60 17.08 25.51
N THR A 41 3.88 17.46 25.45
CA THR A 41 4.37 18.27 24.34
C THR A 41 4.49 17.42 23.07
N LYS A 42 4.42 18.05 21.89
CA LYS A 42 4.72 17.38 20.61
C LYS A 42 6.09 16.70 20.65
N THR A 43 7.09 17.34 21.27
CA THR A 43 8.44 16.79 21.42
C THR A 43 8.45 15.51 22.25
N ALA A 44 7.66 15.45 23.34
CA ALA A 44 7.53 14.23 24.14
C ALA A 44 6.89 13.09 23.33
N ILE A 45 5.92 13.37 22.47
CA ILE A 45 5.35 12.34 21.58
C ILE A 45 6.39 11.89 20.54
N LEU A 46 7.11 12.83 19.92
CA LEU A 46 8.14 12.53 18.92
C LEU A 46 9.29 11.70 19.47
N TYR A 47 9.56 11.77 20.78
CA TYR A 47 10.53 10.90 21.45
C TYR A 47 10.13 9.43 21.38
N HIS A 48 8.84 9.11 21.52
CA HIS A 48 8.34 7.73 21.42
C HIS A 48 8.03 7.31 19.98
N PHE A 49 7.53 8.24 19.17
CA PHE A 49 7.07 8.00 17.81
C PHE A 49 7.59 9.11 16.89
N PRO A 50 8.70 8.90 16.17
CA PRO A 50 9.37 9.92 15.38
C PRO A 50 8.50 10.57 14.29
N ALA A 51 7.49 9.86 13.82
CA ALA A 51 6.49 10.37 12.89
C ALA A 51 5.10 9.80 13.21
N LYS A 52 4.06 10.40 12.62
CA LYS A 52 2.67 9.97 12.79
C LYS A 52 2.44 8.58 12.17
N GLU A 53 3.18 8.27 11.12
CA GLU A 53 3.20 6.97 10.46
C GLU A 53 3.72 5.88 11.41
N ASN A 54 4.64 6.20 12.32
CA ASN A 54 5.11 5.25 13.33
C ASN A 54 4.05 4.93 14.38
N LEU A 55 3.13 5.87 14.69
CA LEU A 55 1.96 5.56 15.52
C LEU A 55 1.04 4.57 14.81
N LEU A 56 0.76 4.81 13.52
CA LEU A 56 -0.08 3.92 12.74
C LEU A 56 0.53 2.52 12.65
N ALA A 57 1.81 2.42 12.31
CA ALA A 57 2.52 1.14 12.25
C ALA A 57 2.46 0.40 13.60
N ALA A 58 2.70 1.11 14.71
CA ALA A 58 2.64 0.51 16.04
C ALA A 58 1.23 0.11 16.50
N LEU A 59 0.18 0.76 15.99
CA LEU A 59 -1.22 0.37 16.25
C LEU A 59 -1.61 -0.89 15.49
N VAL A 60 -1.03 -1.12 14.31
CA VAL A 60 -1.33 -2.28 13.44
C VAL A 60 -0.40 -3.46 13.73
N GLU A 61 0.77 -3.21 14.32
CA GLU A 61 1.76 -4.26 14.63
C GLU A 61 1.18 -5.48 15.37
N PRO A 62 0.36 -5.34 16.42
CA PRO A 62 -0.19 -6.49 17.12
C PRO A 62 -1.04 -7.39 16.21
N LEU A 63 -1.85 -6.77 15.35
CA LEU A 63 -2.66 -7.50 14.36
C LEU A 63 -1.76 -8.30 13.40
N LEU A 64 -0.70 -7.68 12.88
CA LEU A 64 0.21 -8.37 11.95
C LEU A 64 0.94 -9.53 12.63
N ALA A 65 1.43 -9.31 13.85
CA ALA A 65 2.13 -10.33 14.63
C ALA A 65 1.23 -11.53 14.92
N ASP A 66 -0.04 -11.29 15.29
CA ASP A 66 -0.99 -12.38 15.55
C ASP A 66 -1.32 -13.17 14.27
N LEU A 67 -1.50 -12.48 13.13
CA LEU A 67 -1.70 -13.14 11.84
C LEU A 67 -0.48 -13.95 11.41
N GLU A 68 0.73 -13.41 11.58
CA GLU A 68 1.98 -14.11 11.27
C GLU A 68 2.11 -15.38 12.13
N ALA A 69 1.88 -15.26 13.44
CA ALA A 69 1.92 -16.40 14.37
C ALA A 69 0.87 -17.47 14.04
N LEU A 70 -0.33 -17.07 13.66
CA LEU A 70 -1.37 -17.99 13.20
C LEU A 70 -0.89 -18.80 11.99
N LEU A 71 -0.38 -18.12 10.95
CA LEU A 71 0.06 -18.78 9.73
C LEU A 71 1.27 -19.69 9.96
N ASP A 72 2.19 -19.28 10.83
CA ASP A 72 3.34 -20.11 11.22
C ASP A 72 2.89 -21.39 11.93
N SER A 73 1.88 -21.29 12.81
CA SER A 73 1.33 -22.47 13.51
C SER A 73 0.55 -23.43 12.59
N ALA A 74 -0.12 -22.89 11.57
CA ALA A 74 -0.92 -23.69 10.63
C ALA A 74 -0.05 -24.43 9.61
N GLN A 75 1.13 -23.91 9.28
CA GLN A 75 2.04 -24.50 8.29
C GLN A 75 2.49 -25.93 8.65
N ALA A 76 2.51 -26.28 9.95
CA ALA A 76 2.90 -27.59 10.43
C ALA A 76 1.75 -28.63 10.40
N GLN A 77 0.53 -28.23 10.04
CA GLN A 77 -0.66 -29.07 10.12
C GLN A 77 -1.00 -29.72 8.76
N PRO A 78 -1.72 -30.87 8.76
CA PRO A 78 -2.33 -31.40 7.56
C PRO A 78 -3.23 -30.37 6.86
N THR A 79 -3.24 -30.34 5.53
CA THR A 79 -3.90 -29.29 4.71
C THR A 79 -5.32 -28.95 5.15
N GLU A 80 -6.15 -29.96 5.40
CA GLU A 80 -7.55 -29.74 5.81
C GLU A 80 -7.66 -29.09 7.20
N GLN A 81 -6.81 -29.51 8.13
CA GLN A 81 -6.74 -28.94 9.48
C GLN A 81 -6.17 -27.51 9.42
N ALA A 82 -5.09 -27.30 8.65
CA ALA A 82 -4.49 -26.00 8.42
C ALA A 82 -5.49 -25.00 7.85
N ARG A 83 -6.29 -25.41 6.85
CA ARG A 83 -7.33 -24.56 6.24
C ARG A 83 -8.30 -24.02 7.30
N TRP A 84 -8.86 -24.90 8.12
CA TRP A 84 -9.86 -24.49 9.12
C TRP A 84 -9.24 -23.74 10.29
N ALA A 85 -8.05 -24.14 10.74
CA ALA A 85 -7.29 -23.42 11.77
C ALA A 85 -7.00 -21.98 11.33
N VAL A 86 -6.58 -21.77 10.07
CA VAL A 86 -6.35 -20.42 9.53
C VAL A 86 -7.66 -19.64 9.47
N LEU A 87 -8.76 -20.20 8.98
CA LEU A 87 -10.02 -19.45 8.84
C LEU A 87 -10.60 -19.06 10.20
N GLU A 88 -10.63 -19.98 11.15
CA GLU A 88 -11.13 -19.73 12.50
C GLU A 88 -10.24 -18.72 13.24
N GLY A 89 -8.92 -18.94 13.25
CA GLY A 89 -7.98 -18.02 13.85
C GLY A 89 -7.99 -16.64 13.18
N TRP A 90 -8.17 -16.57 11.87
CA TRP A 90 -8.25 -15.30 11.14
C TRP A 90 -9.47 -14.49 11.58
N VAL A 91 -10.65 -15.12 11.66
CA VAL A 91 -11.86 -14.46 12.16
C VAL A 91 -11.66 -13.99 13.60
N ASP A 92 -11.08 -14.82 14.45
CA ASP A 92 -10.82 -14.49 15.86
C ASP A 92 -9.90 -13.28 16.01
N ILE A 93 -8.83 -13.23 15.22
CA ILE A 93 -7.89 -12.11 15.20
C ILE A 93 -8.57 -10.84 14.64
N MET A 94 -9.37 -10.95 13.58
CA MET A 94 -10.11 -9.80 13.04
C MET A 94 -11.07 -9.20 14.09
N LEU A 95 -11.76 -10.04 14.87
CA LEU A 95 -12.64 -9.60 15.97
C LEU A 95 -11.83 -8.97 17.11
N ALA A 96 -10.73 -9.61 17.53
CA ALA A 96 -9.86 -9.09 18.59
C ALA A 96 -9.28 -7.70 18.26
N HIS A 97 -8.99 -7.44 16.97
CA HIS A 97 -8.41 -6.19 16.47
C HIS A 97 -9.43 -5.30 15.72
N ARG A 98 -10.73 -5.51 15.96
CA ARG A 98 -11.85 -4.83 15.30
C ARG A 98 -11.75 -3.30 15.33
N ARG A 99 -11.33 -2.74 16.47
CA ARG A 99 -11.19 -1.28 16.65
C ARG A 99 -10.11 -0.68 15.74
N PRO A 100 -8.84 -1.14 15.78
CA PRO A 100 -7.82 -0.74 14.81
C PRO A 100 -8.24 -0.94 13.35
N LEU A 101 -8.91 -2.06 13.03
CA LEU A 101 -9.34 -2.37 11.66
C LEU A 101 -10.43 -1.41 11.15
N GLY A 102 -11.42 -1.07 11.97
CA GLY A 102 -12.44 -0.08 11.62
C GLY A 102 -11.84 1.29 11.29
N MET A 103 -10.82 1.71 12.04
CA MET A 103 -10.06 2.93 11.75
C MET A 103 -9.32 2.85 10.40
N LEU A 104 -8.66 1.72 10.11
CA LEU A 104 -7.93 1.54 8.84
C LEU A 104 -8.83 1.55 7.62
N PHE A 105 -10.03 0.98 7.71
CA PHE A 105 -10.96 0.88 6.57
C PHE A 105 -11.36 2.25 6.00
N HIS A 106 -11.51 3.26 6.86
CA HIS A 106 -11.81 4.63 6.44
C HIS A 106 -10.63 5.34 5.75
N ASP A 107 -9.42 4.82 5.90
CA ASP A 107 -8.17 5.43 5.44
C ASP A 107 -7.29 4.45 4.61
N ILE A 108 -7.87 3.39 4.02
CA ILE A 108 -7.18 2.30 3.28
C ILE A 108 -6.11 2.77 2.28
N ALA A 109 -6.25 3.97 1.71
CA ALA A 109 -5.27 4.59 0.83
C ALA A 109 -3.88 4.81 1.47
N LEU A 110 -3.78 4.77 2.81
CA LEU A 110 -2.54 5.02 3.56
C LEU A 110 -1.71 3.81 3.90
N VAL A 111 -2.29 2.60 3.79
CA VAL A 111 -1.48 1.39 3.88
C VAL A 111 -0.49 1.37 2.72
N GLY A 112 -0.76 2.02 1.58
CA GLY A 112 0.02 1.94 0.34
C GLY A 112 1.46 2.49 0.31
N ARG A 113 2.12 2.82 1.45
CA ARG A 113 3.54 3.24 1.45
C ARG A 113 4.30 2.73 2.68
N GLY A 114 5.09 1.66 2.49
CA GLY A 114 6.06 1.17 3.47
C GLY A 114 5.95 -0.32 3.78
N ASP A 115 6.68 -0.78 4.79
CA ASP A 115 6.83 -2.19 5.16
C ASP A 115 5.51 -2.86 5.61
N THR A 116 4.59 -2.10 6.22
CA THR A 116 3.28 -2.58 6.67
C THR A 116 2.43 -3.12 5.51
N TYR A 117 2.40 -2.42 4.37
CA TYR A 117 1.70 -2.88 3.17
C TYR A 117 2.25 -4.21 2.66
N HIS A 118 3.58 -4.28 2.61
CA HIS A 118 4.27 -5.44 2.11
C HIS A 118 3.98 -6.66 2.99
N ARG A 119 4.03 -6.49 4.32
CA ARG A 119 3.64 -7.54 5.28
C ARG A 119 2.20 -7.99 5.09
N LEU A 120 1.24 -7.06 4.93
CA LEU A 120 -0.16 -7.40 4.67
C LEU A 120 -0.34 -8.24 3.41
N ILE A 121 0.34 -7.88 2.32
CA ILE A 121 0.33 -8.68 1.09
C ILE A 121 0.89 -10.08 1.33
N VAL A 122 2.05 -10.18 2.00
CA VAL A 122 2.68 -11.48 2.29
C VAL A 122 1.77 -12.36 3.15
N ILE A 123 1.19 -11.80 4.20
CA ILE A 123 0.24 -12.50 5.08
C ILE A 123 -0.97 -12.99 4.27
N ALA A 124 -1.58 -12.13 3.46
CA ALA A 124 -2.75 -12.50 2.65
C ALA A 124 -2.42 -13.61 1.62
N MET A 125 -1.24 -13.54 0.99
CA MET A 125 -0.78 -14.57 0.06
C MET A 125 -0.55 -15.91 0.76
N ARG A 126 0.14 -15.90 1.91
CA ARG A 126 0.38 -17.12 2.72
C ARG A 126 -0.92 -17.76 3.21
N ALA A 127 -1.86 -16.95 3.69
CA ALA A 127 -3.18 -17.42 4.11
C ALA A 127 -3.94 -18.06 2.95
N ASN A 128 -3.91 -17.45 1.76
CA ASN A 128 -4.53 -17.99 0.56
C ASN A 128 -3.95 -19.35 0.18
N ASP A 129 -2.62 -19.50 0.20
CA ASP A 129 -1.97 -20.77 -0.11
C ASP A 129 -2.33 -21.88 0.89
N LEU A 130 -2.39 -21.57 2.19
CA LEU A 130 -2.80 -22.52 3.23
C LEU A 130 -4.27 -22.92 3.10
N ILE A 131 -5.16 -21.97 2.82
CA ILE A 131 -6.61 -22.25 2.67
C ILE A 131 -6.86 -23.03 1.38
N ALA A 132 -6.22 -22.67 0.28
CA ALA A 132 -6.40 -23.35 -0.99
C ALA A 132 -5.84 -24.79 -0.92
N GLY A 133 -4.64 -24.96 -0.37
CA GLY A 133 -3.89 -26.22 -0.34
C GLY A 133 -2.91 -26.37 -1.52
N PRO A 134 -1.97 -27.32 -1.43
CA PRO A 134 -0.83 -27.43 -2.36
C PRO A 134 -1.25 -27.73 -3.81
N ASP A 135 -2.28 -28.56 -4.00
CA ASP A 135 -2.76 -28.99 -5.34
C ASP A 135 -3.98 -28.19 -5.83
N ALA A 136 -4.22 -27.02 -5.24
CA ALA A 136 -5.37 -26.19 -5.56
C ALA A 136 -5.31 -25.64 -6.98
N GLY A 137 -6.37 -25.92 -7.75
CA GLY A 137 -6.61 -25.29 -9.04
C GLY A 137 -7.02 -23.82 -8.91
N ARG A 138 -7.22 -23.17 -10.06
CA ARG A 138 -7.63 -21.76 -10.13
C ARG A 138 -8.89 -21.48 -9.31
N ARG A 139 -9.87 -22.39 -9.33
CA ARG A 139 -11.17 -22.19 -8.66
C ARG A 139 -11.01 -22.19 -7.14
N GLU A 140 -10.27 -23.16 -6.62
CA GLU A 140 -9.98 -23.32 -5.20
C GLU A 140 -9.22 -22.11 -4.66
N ARG A 141 -8.22 -21.62 -5.42
CA ARG A 141 -7.48 -20.39 -5.08
C ARG A 141 -8.36 -19.14 -5.09
N VAL A 142 -9.25 -18.98 -6.06
CA VAL A 142 -10.19 -17.85 -6.06
C VAL A 142 -11.11 -17.91 -4.84
N ARG A 143 -11.62 -19.09 -4.49
CA ARG A 143 -12.46 -19.28 -3.30
C ARG A 143 -11.73 -19.01 -2.01
N ALA A 144 -10.46 -19.40 -1.90
CA ALA A 144 -9.62 -19.09 -0.75
C ALA A 144 -9.44 -17.57 -0.56
N VAL A 145 -9.19 -16.83 -1.64
CA VAL A 145 -9.18 -15.34 -1.60
C VAL A 145 -10.52 -14.78 -1.14
N GLN A 146 -11.62 -15.29 -1.70
CA GLN A 146 -12.96 -14.86 -1.33
C GLN A 146 -13.29 -15.16 0.14
N ALA A 147 -12.82 -16.29 0.68
CA ALA A 147 -13.01 -16.66 2.07
C ALA A 147 -12.30 -15.70 3.02
N ILE A 148 -11.05 -15.33 2.72
CA ILE A 148 -10.32 -14.31 3.49
C ILE A 148 -11.04 -12.96 3.41
N ALA A 149 -11.45 -12.54 2.21
CA ALA A 149 -12.15 -11.27 2.01
C ALA A 149 -13.49 -11.22 2.78
N ALA A 150 -14.22 -12.35 2.83
CA ALA A 150 -15.45 -12.49 3.59
C ALA A 150 -15.25 -12.32 5.11
N CYS A 151 -14.02 -12.46 5.61
CA CYS A 151 -13.71 -12.25 7.02
C CYS A 151 -13.43 -10.78 7.39
N SER A 152 -13.29 -9.86 6.43
CA SER A 152 -12.88 -8.47 6.71
C SER A 152 -14.05 -7.49 6.80
N ASP A 153 -14.90 -7.46 5.79
CA ASP A 153 -15.99 -6.47 5.71
C ASP A 153 -17.00 -6.55 6.86
N PRO A 154 -17.45 -7.74 7.31
CA PRO A 154 -18.45 -7.82 8.38
C PRO A 154 -18.02 -7.14 9.68
N ILE A 155 -16.74 -7.17 9.98
CA ILE A 155 -16.13 -6.56 11.18
C ILE A 155 -16.34 -5.03 11.18
N VAL A 156 -16.31 -4.42 9.99
CA VAL A 156 -16.40 -2.98 9.77
C VAL A 156 -17.85 -2.51 9.68
N PHE A 157 -18.71 -3.29 9.03
CA PHE A 157 -20.09 -2.86 8.75
C PHE A 157 -21.08 -3.20 9.87
N PHE A 158 -20.80 -4.22 10.70
CA PHE A 158 -21.74 -4.71 11.73
C PHE A 158 -21.27 -4.41 13.15
N THR A 159 -20.76 -3.19 13.39
CA THR A 159 -20.11 -2.77 14.67
C THR A 159 -20.98 -2.90 15.92
N ASP A 160 -22.29 -2.98 15.74
CA ASP A 160 -23.31 -3.16 16.76
C ASP A 160 -23.60 -4.63 17.10
N VAL A 161 -23.17 -5.58 16.25
CA VAL A 161 -23.37 -7.01 16.46
C VAL A 161 -22.33 -7.55 17.46
N PRO A 162 -22.76 -8.30 18.51
CA PRO A 162 -21.85 -8.97 19.43
C PRO A 162 -20.86 -9.89 18.73
N ASP A 163 -19.61 -9.88 19.17
CA ASP A 163 -18.51 -10.58 18.50
C ASP A 163 -18.78 -12.09 18.37
N GLU A 164 -19.43 -12.72 19.36
CA GLU A 164 -19.78 -14.16 19.33
C GLU A 164 -20.78 -14.50 18.21
N VAL A 165 -21.76 -13.63 17.96
CA VAL A 165 -22.78 -13.79 16.92
C VAL A 165 -22.14 -13.57 15.56
N LEU A 166 -21.39 -12.46 15.44
CA LEU A 166 -20.71 -12.09 14.20
C LEU A 166 -19.70 -13.18 13.78
N ARG A 167 -18.95 -13.72 14.74
CA ARG A 167 -18.05 -14.87 14.52
C ARG A 167 -18.78 -16.06 13.92
N ALA A 168 -19.93 -16.44 14.49
CA ALA A 168 -20.69 -17.59 14.04
C ALA A 168 -21.19 -17.39 12.59
N ASP A 169 -21.73 -16.21 12.29
CA ASP A 169 -22.24 -15.86 10.96
C ASP A 169 -21.13 -15.82 9.90
N MET A 170 -19.97 -15.24 10.23
CA MET A 170 -18.81 -15.20 9.34
C MET A 170 -18.31 -16.62 9.01
N LEU A 171 -18.19 -17.48 10.01
CA LEU A 171 -17.73 -18.86 9.81
C LEU A 171 -18.76 -19.71 9.05
N ASP A 172 -20.06 -19.49 9.23
CA ASP A 172 -21.10 -20.12 8.39
C ASP A 172 -20.95 -19.70 6.92
N GLY A 173 -20.77 -18.40 6.66
CA GLY A 173 -20.56 -17.87 5.31
C GLY A 173 -19.32 -18.47 4.62
N VAL A 174 -18.20 -18.52 5.32
CA VAL A 174 -16.95 -19.15 4.85
C VAL A 174 -17.16 -20.65 4.56
N ARG A 175 -17.87 -21.38 5.42
CA ARG A 175 -18.18 -22.81 5.21
C ARG A 175 -18.99 -23.03 3.94
N ARG A 176 -20.02 -22.22 3.71
CA ARG A 176 -20.84 -22.31 2.49
C ARG A 176 -20.03 -21.98 1.23
N LEU A 177 -19.15 -20.99 1.31
CA LEU A 177 -18.28 -20.60 0.18
C LEU A 177 -17.30 -21.71 -0.21
N LEU A 178 -16.73 -22.38 0.78
CA LEU A 178 -15.75 -23.46 0.59
C LEU A 178 -16.39 -24.85 0.41
N ALA A 179 -17.71 -24.96 0.53
CA ALA A 179 -18.42 -26.21 0.31
C ALA A 179 -18.15 -26.77 -1.11
N PRO A 180 -18.06 -28.11 -1.25
CA PRO A 180 -18.01 -28.75 -2.55
C PRO A 180 -19.23 -28.33 -3.37
N LEU A 181 -19.02 -27.94 -4.63
CA LEU A 181 -20.15 -27.71 -5.53
C LEU A 181 -20.81 -29.03 -5.91
N PRO A 182 -22.12 -29.03 -6.19
CA PRO A 182 -22.75 -30.11 -6.93
C PRO A 182 -21.98 -30.39 -8.22
N ALA A 183 -21.80 -31.67 -8.56
CA ALA A 183 -21.02 -32.13 -9.71
C ALA A 183 -21.44 -31.50 -11.06
N ASP A 184 -22.66 -30.95 -11.12
CA ASP A 184 -23.31 -30.46 -12.34
C ASP A 184 -23.20 -28.94 -12.56
N ALA A 185 -22.44 -28.22 -11.73
CA ALA A 185 -22.14 -26.81 -11.98
C ALA A 185 -21.15 -26.72 -13.17
N GLY A 186 -21.71 -26.75 -14.38
CA GLY A 186 -21.02 -26.76 -15.67
C GLY A 186 -19.77 -25.91 -15.66
N THR A 187 -18.66 -26.52 -16.04
CA THR A 187 -17.39 -25.82 -16.21
C THR A 187 -17.53 -24.85 -17.38
N PRO A 188 -17.35 -23.54 -17.20
CA PRO A 188 -17.02 -22.69 -18.34
C PRO A 188 -15.68 -23.21 -18.86
N ALA A 189 -15.72 -23.85 -20.02
CA ALA A 189 -14.53 -24.25 -20.76
C ALA A 189 -13.75 -22.97 -21.08
N GLY A 190 -12.55 -22.85 -20.52
CA GLY A 190 -11.78 -21.62 -20.62
C GLY A 190 -10.42 -21.79 -19.97
N GLY A 191 -9.56 -22.56 -20.64
CA GLY A 191 -8.14 -22.55 -20.39
C GLY A 191 -7.56 -21.18 -20.71
N ALA A 192 -6.95 -20.56 -19.71
CA ALA A 192 -5.78 -19.74 -19.88
C ALA A 192 -5.04 -19.80 -18.55
N ARG A 193 -3.76 -20.19 -18.58
CA ARG A 193 -2.84 -19.79 -17.53
C ARG A 193 -2.83 -18.27 -17.54
N THR A 194 -3.66 -17.66 -16.70
CA THR A 194 -3.56 -16.23 -16.43
C THR A 194 -2.31 -16.06 -15.59
N THR A 195 -1.16 -15.92 -16.25
CA THR A 195 -0.09 -15.10 -15.70
C THR A 195 -0.75 -13.79 -15.28
N ILE A 196 -0.80 -13.53 -13.97
CA ILE A 196 -1.11 -12.19 -13.47
C ILE A 196 -0.11 -11.28 -14.19
N PRO A 197 -0.57 -10.35 -15.06
CA PRO A 197 0.36 -9.41 -15.66
C PRO A 197 0.92 -8.60 -14.49
N ALA A 198 2.26 -8.54 -14.37
CA ALA A 198 2.86 -7.42 -13.65
C ALA A 198 2.21 -6.13 -14.21
N PRO A 199 1.87 -5.15 -13.36
CA PRO A 199 1.14 -3.96 -13.79
C PRO A 199 1.82 -3.41 -15.04
N ALA A 200 1.08 -3.44 -16.16
CA ALA A 200 1.62 -3.02 -17.45
C ALA A 200 2.04 -1.57 -17.32
N GLY A 201 3.35 -1.33 -17.41
CA GLY A 201 3.85 -0.01 -17.73
C GLY A 201 3.18 0.43 -19.03
N GLU A 202 2.45 1.54 -18.96
CA GLU A 202 1.91 2.20 -20.13
C GLU A 202 3.05 2.38 -21.13
N THR A 203 2.98 1.60 -22.22
CA THR A 203 3.85 1.79 -23.38
C THR A 203 3.04 2.55 -24.42
N PRO A 204 3.57 3.65 -25.00
CA PRO A 204 2.77 4.61 -25.78
C PRO A 204 2.26 4.02 -27.11
N PRO A 205 1.26 4.64 -27.75
CA PRO A 205 0.74 4.16 -29.03
C PRO A 205 1.80 4.30 -30.15
N ARG A 206 1.98 3.20 -30.90
CA ARG A 206 2.77 3.17 -32.15
C ARG A 206 2.12 4.05 -33.21
N ALA A 207 2.84 5.07 -33.66
CA ALA A 207 2.54 5.79 -34.89
C ALA A 207 2.88 4.91 -36.10
N THR A 208 1.94 4.86 -37.05
CA THR A 208 2.06 4.21 -38.35
C THR A 208 3.08 4.92 -39.24
N ALA A 209 3.92 4.15 -39.92
CA ALA A 209 4.88 4.63 -40.90
C ALA A 209 4.19 5.21 -42.16
N ARG A 210 4.61 6.40 -42.58
CA ARG A 210 4.61 6.85 -43.97
C ARG A 210 5.70 7.91 -44.19
N ASP A 211 6.31 7.82 -45.38
CA ASP A 211 7.32 8.66 -46.04
C ASP A 211 8.76 8.55 -45.48
N ALA A 212 9.73 7.86 -46.12
CA ALA A 212 10.41 8.13 -47.42
C ALA A 212 11.04 9.54 -47.44
N ALA A 213 12.32 9.81 -47.68
CA ALA A 213 13.53 9.03 -47.99
C ALA A 213 14.75 10.00 -47.71
N PRO A 214 15.93 9.92 -48.36
CA PRO A 214 17.12 9.26 -47.84
C PRO A 214 18.37 10.18 -47.74
N GLY A 215 19.48 9.66 -47.18
CA GLY A 215 20.82 10.13 -47.58
C GLY A 215 21.93 10.01 -46.54
N GLY A 216 23.02 9.34 -46.93
CA GLY A 216 24.36 9.85 -46.62
C GLY A 216 25.21 9.06 -45.62
N ALA A 217 25.83 8.00 -46.10
CA ALA A 217 27.22 7.55 -45.87
C ALA A 217 28.00 8.02 -44.62
N ALA A 218 28.60 7.02 -43.95
CA ALA A 218 29.84 7.10 -43.14
C ALA A 218 31.00 7.75 -43.95
N PRO A 219 32.18 8.14 -43.38
CA PRO A 219 32.93 7.32 -42.41
C PRO A 219 33.94 8.04 -41.47
N THR A 220 34.73 7.19 -40.79
CA THR A 220 36.11 7.39 -40.28
C THR A 220 36.36 8.14 -38.96
N THR A 221 36.79 7.35 -37.97
CA THR A 221 37.82 7.70 -36.98
C THR A 221 39.19 7.90 -37.65
N PRO A 222 40.13 8.65 -37.05
CA PRO A 222 41.14 7.96 -36.22
C PRO A 222 41.62 8.71 -34.96
N SER A 223 41.93 7.90 -33.95
CA SER A 223 43.09 7.90 -33.03
C SER A 223 43.75 9.21 -32.57
N GLY A 224 43.92 9.36 -31.25
CA GLY A 224 44.73 10.41 -30.64
C GLY A 224 44.95 10.30 -29.11
N VAL A 225 45.84 9.39 -28.72
CA VAL A 225 46.79 9.33 -27.58
C VAL A 225 46.62 10.22 -26.30
N SER A 226 46.73 9.53 -25.15
CA SER A 226 47.37 9.87 -23.85
C SER A 226 46.99 11.11 -23.03
N GLY A 227 46.72 10.83 -21.74
CA GLY A 227 47.52 11.39 -20.64
C GLY A 227 46.76 12.25 -19.63
N GLY A 228 46.98 11.96 -18.34
CA GLY A 228 46.87 12.95 -17.27
C GLY A 228 45.88 12.64 -16.15
N ALA A 229 46.40 12.12 -15.04
CA ALA A 229 45.74 12.13 -13.74
C ALA A 229 45.58 13.57 -13.22
N ALA A 230 44.44 13.90 -12.61
CA ALA A 230 44.35 15.02 -11.68
C ALA A 230 43.17 14.85 -10.70
N MET A 231 43.50 15.05 -9.43
CA MET A 231 42.66 14.92 -8.25
C MET A 231 41.87 16.23 -8.00
N ALA A 232 40.68 16.06 -7.41
CA ALA A 232 39.89 17.04 -6.64
C ALA A 232 39.21 18.23 -7.34
N SER A 233 37.87 18.27 -7.27
CA SER A 233 37.17 19.44 -6.70
C SER A 233 35.72 19.10 -6.29
N ARG A 234 35.42 19.29 -4.99
CA ARG A 234 34.05 19.35 -4.44
C ARG A 234 33.30 20.51 -5.11
N ARG A 235 32.34 20.23 -5.98
CA ARG A 235 31.38 21.25 -6.48
C ARG A 235 30.22 21.42 -5.49
N ARG A 236 30.18 22.58 -4.84
CA ARG A 236 29.00 23.14 -4.15
C ARG A 236 27.81 23.20 -5.13
N ARG A 237 26.64 22.71 -4.71
CA ARG A 237 25.37 22.89 -5.45
C ARG A 237 24.95 24.37 -5.38
N PRO A 238 24.72 25.08 -6.50
CA PRO A 238 24.19 26.43 -6.48
C PRO A 238 22.71 26.42 -6.07
N GLY A 239 22.31 27.46 -5.34
CA GLY A 239 20.96 27.63 -4.79
C GLY A 239 19.85 27.73 -5.83
N ARG A 240 18.63 27.47 -5.34
CA ARG A 240 17.32 27.48 -6.01
C ARG A 240 17.17 28.59 -7.08
N PRO A 241 16.87 28.27 -8.36
CA PRO A 241 16.54 29.31 -9.34
C PRO A 241 15.18 29.99 -9.00
N PRO A 242 15.03 31.28 -9.32
CA PRO A 242 13.83 32.07 -9.04
C PRO A 242 12.68 31.69 -9.99
N ALA A 243 11.47 32.16 -9.68
CA ALA A 243 10.21 31.84 -10.38
C ALA A 243 10.31 31.77 -11.93
N LEU A 244 9.52 30.88 -12.53
CA LEU A 244 9.42 30.68 -13.99
C LEU A 244 9.18 32.01 -14.72
N ARG A 245 9.92 32.24 -15.81
CA ARG A 245 9.69 33.38 -16.69
C ARG A 245 8.39 33.19 -17.50
N ARG A 246 7.78 34.28 -17.98
CA ARG A 246 6.47 34.25 -18.68
C ARG A 246 6.47 33.35 -19.92
N ASP A 247 7.53 33.42 -20.71
CA ASP A 247 7.79 32.56 -21.87
C ASP A 247 7.82 31.06 -21.49
N GLN A 248 8.40 30.72 -20.34
CA GLN A 248 8.43 29.34 -19.83
C GLN A 248 7.06 28.86 -19.34
N ILE A 249 6.23 29.76 -18.79
CA ILE A 249 4.84 29.44 -18.40
C ILE A 249 3.97 29.18 -19.63
N GLU A 250 4.10 30.01 -20.67
CA GLU A 250 3.38 29.82 -21.93
C GLU A 250 3.82 28.54 -22.65
N ALA A 251 5.13 28.26 -22.66
CA ALA A 251 5.66 26.99 -23.17
C ALA A 251 5.07 25.79 -22.40
N ALA A 252 5.07 25.83 -21.05
CA ALA A 252 4.48 24.78 -20.22
C ALA A 252 3.00 24.54 -20.54
N ARG A 253 2.22 25.61 -20.72
CA ARG A 253 0.79 25.52 -21.06
C ARG A 253 0.56 24.92 -22.44
N ARG A 254 1.32 25.35 -23.45
CA ARG A 254 1.23 24.78 -24.82
C ARG A 254 1.57 23.28 -24.81
N MET A 255 2.64 22.90 -24.12
CA MET A 255 3.07 21.49 -24.03
C MET A 255 2.06 20.62 -23.27
N HIS A 256 1.42 21.16 -22.23
CA HIS A 256 0.36 20.47 -21.50
C HIS A 256 -0.93 20.35 -22.32
N ALA A 257 -1.36 21.44 -22.98
CA ALA A 257 -2.58 21.46 -23.80
C ALA A 257 -2.47 20.57 -25.05
N ALA A 258 -1.26 20.39 -25.59
CA ALA A 258 -1.01 19.45 -26.69
C ALA A 258 -1.13 17.97 -26.27
N GLY A 259 -1.20 17.66 -24.97
CA GLY A 259 -1.31 16.29 -24.45
C GLY A 259 -0.08 15.40 -24.68
N THR A 260 0.99 15.95 -25.24
CA THR A 260 2.20 15.20 -25.62
C THR A 260 3.23 15.08 -24.49
N HIS A 261 3.13 15.92 -23.46
CA HIS A 261 4.08 15.94 -22.34
C HIS A 261 3.36 15.82 -20.99
N SER A 262 3.78 14.86 -20.18
CA SER A 262 3.35 14.80 -18.78
C SER A 262 3.90 16.00 -18.00
N VAL A 263 3.24 16.40 -16.91
CA VAL A 263 3.70 17.50 -16.04
C VAL A 263 5.14 17.27 -15.52
N ASN A 264 5.55 16.00 -15.38
CA ASN A 264 6.91 15.63 -14.98
C ASN A 264 7.93 15.93 -16.09
N ALA A 265 7.58 15.67 -17.35
CA ALA A 265 8.43 15.95 -18.50
C ALA A 265 8.60 17.47 -18.70
N ILE A 266 7.51 18.23 -18.58
CA ILE A 266 7.54 19.70 -18.65
C ILE A 266 8.42 20.29 -17.53
N ALA A 267 8.31 19.75 -16.31
CA ALA A 267 9.12 20.20 -15.18
C ALA A 267 10.62 19.92 -15.40
N ALA A 268 10.96 18.75 -15.95
CA ALA A 268 12.34 18.38 -16.26
C ALA A 268 12.93 19.26 -17.37
N GLU A 269 12.18 19.51 -18.43
CA GLU A 269 12.61 20.30 -19.58
C GLU A 269 12.81 21.79 -19.23
N LEU A 270 11.93 22.33 -18.38
CA LEU A 270 12.04 23.71 -17.89
C LEU A 270 12.99 23.85 -16.69
N GLY A 271 13.57 22.75 -16.19
CA GLY A 271 14.50 22.74 -15.06
C GLY A 271 13.87 23.19 -13.74
N VAL A 272 12.57 22.94 -13.53
CA VAL A 272 11.80 23.38 -12.35
C VAL A 272 11.11 22.22 -11.64
N SER A 273 10.58 22.48 -10.44
CA SER A 273 9.84 21.46 -9.70
C SER A 273 8.43 21.24 -10.27
N ARG A 274 7.91 20.01 -10.14
CA ARG A 274 6.53 19.67 -10.51
C ARG A 274 5.49 20.58 -9.87
N ALA A 275 5.69 20.91 -8.59
CA ALA A 275 4.82 21.82 -7.85
C ALA A 275 4.81 23.25 -8.43
N THR A 276 5.92 23.66 -9.04
CA THR A 276 6.01 24.95 -9.75
C THR A 276 5.16 24.92 -11.03
N VAL A 277 5.21 23.82 -11.80
CA VAL A 277 4.42 23.69 -13.04
C VAL A 277 2.92 23.65 -12.73
N TYR A 278 2.48 22.83 -11.76
CA TYR A 278 1.06 22.74 -11.37
C TYR A 278 0.47 24.10 -10.99
N ARG A 279 1.21 24.90 -10.21
CA ARG A 279 0.76 26.23 -9.75
C ARG A 279 0.42 27.18 -10.90
N HIS A 280 1.05 27.01 -12.07
CA HIS A 280 0.83 27.88 -13.23
C HIS A 280 -0.08 27.26 -14.30
N LEU A 281 -0.39 25.96 -14.20
CA LEU A 281 -1.39 25.29 -15.04
C LEU A 281 -2.82 25.43 -14.48
N THR A 282 -2.99 25.53 -13.15
CA THR A 282 -4.31 25.69 -12.50
C THR A 282 -4.73 27.15 -12.30
N ALA A 283 -3.88 28.12 -12.64
CA ALA A 283 -4.12 29.55 -12.43
C ALA A 283 -4.77 30.26 -13.65
N SER A 284 -5.61 29.57 -14.42
CA SER A 284 -6.41 30.18 -15.50
C SER A 284 -7.75 29.49 -15.61
#